data_AF-A0AAD6MYI2-F1
#
_entry.id   AF-A0AAD6MYI2-F1
#
_cell.length_a   1.000
_cell.length_b   1.000
_cell.length_c   1.000
_cell.angle_alpha   90.00
_cell.angle_beta   90.00
_cell.angle_gamma   90.00
#
_symmetry.space_group_name_H-M   'P 1'
#
loop_
_entity.id
_entity.type
_entity.pdbx_description
1 polymer ?
#
loop_
_entity_poly.entity_id
_entity_poly.type
_entity_poly.pdbx_seq_one_letter_code
_entity_poly.pdbx_strand_id
1 'polypeptide(L)'
;MDISYEFLPSAKTGWRDGLHWLEDLEAWSKEYGDKNTVPEENLGLINVPRIFHAVGMQFVAALLDRQLRQAMMLQEPYWLIQKALDTAVILRKFLIKHFLLPRPHFLRSRWLTSEPDPSGRYHFLQYIGHPWYINPTFTRRWNFNSWVLWLTGGYVPSKYHPEHRLKGTKSQS
;
A
#
# COMPACT_ATOMS: atom_id res chain seq x y z
N MET A 1 -12.37 10.73 20.41
CA MET A 1 -11.89 9.43 19.91
C MET A 1 -11.63 8.59 21.14
N ASP A 2 -12.53 7.65 21.44
CA ASP A 2 -12.51 6.86 22.68
C ASP A 2 -12.10 5.43 22.32
N ILE A 3 -10.79 5.20 22.20
CA ILE A 3 -10.24 3.88 21.90
C ILE A 3 -9.93 3.23 23.24
N SER A 4 -10.60 2.11 23.55
CA SER A 4 -10.36 1.37 24.80
C SER A 4 -9.02 0.64 24.73
N TYR A 5 -8.20 0.81 25.78
CA TYR A 5 -6.90 0.16 25.94
C TYR A 5 -6.95 -1.02 26.91
N GLU A 6 -8.14 -1.47 27.33
CA GLU A 6 -8.33 -2.50 28.36
C GLU A 6 -7.67 -3.84 28.05
N PHE A 7 -7.42 -4.11 26.78
CA PHE A 7 -6.77 -5.34 26.31
C PHE A 7 -5.23 -5.28 26.39
N LEU A 8 -4.64 -4.12 26.69
CA LEU A 8 -3.20 -4.01 26.90
C LEU A 8 -2.82 -4.51 28.31
N PRO A 9 -1.74 -5.28 28.45
CA PRO A 9 -1.34 -5.87 29.74
C PRO A 9 -1.21 -4.85 30.87
N SER A 10 -0.61 -3.69 30.60
CA SER A 10 -0.36 -2.67 31.63
C SER A 10 -1.45 -1.58 31.70
N ALA A 11 -2.57 -1.73 30.99
CA ALA A 11 -3.65 -0.73 31.03
C ALA A 11 -4.25 -0.55 32.43
N LYS A 12 -4.25 -1.62 33.24
CA LYS A 12 -4.79 -1.59 34.62
C LYS A 12 -3.82 -1.01 35.64
N THR A 13 -2.51 -1.17 35.42
CA THR A 13 -1.45 -0.71 36.33
C THR A 13 -0.88 0.66 35.94
N GLY A 14 -1.18 1.12 34.72
CA GLY A 14 -0.57 2.29 34.11
C GLY A 14 0.76 1.96 33.45
N TRP A 15 1.16 2.78 32.47
CA TRP A 15 2.46 2.68 31.82
C TRP A 15 3.47 3.60 32.49
N ARG A 16 4.72 3.13 32.59
CA ARG A 16 5.84 3.91 33.10
C ARG A 16 6.20 5.08 32.17
N ASP A 17 6.18 4.81 30.87
CA ASP A 17 6.66 5.70 29.82
C ASP A 17 6.05 5.33 28.46
N GLY A 18 6.20 6.23 27.47
CA GLY A 18 5.66 6.02 26.13
C GLY A 18 6.27 4.82 25.38
N LEU A 19 7.51 4.44 25.74
CA LEU A 19 8.15 3.24 25.20
C LEU A 19 7.47 1.97 25.73
N HIS A 20 7.22 1.90 27.04
CA HIS A 20 6.49 0.78 27.65
C HIS A 20 5.07 0.60 27.06
N TRP A 21 4.38 1.71 26.76
CA TRP A 21 3.11 1.64 26.05
C TRP A 21 3.24 1.08 24.62
N LEU A 22 4.29 1.46 23.89
CA LEU A 22 4.55 0.93 22.54
C LEU A 22 4.89 -0.56 22.56
N GLU A 23 5.69 -1.01 23.52
CA GLU A 23 6.04 -2.43 23.68
C GLU A 23 4.81 -3.28 24.00
N ASP A 24 3.95 -2.81 24.90
CA ASP A 24 2.67 -3.45 25.21
C ASP A 24 1.76 -3.53 23.98
N LEU A 25 1.70 -2.44 23.21
CA LEU A 25 0.90 -2.38 21.99
C LEU A 25 1.44 -3.33 20.92
N GLU A 26 2.75 -3.42 20.77
CA GLU A 26 3.41 -4.36 19.85
C GLU A 26 3.13 -5.82 20.26
N ALA A 27 3.25 -6.13 21.54
CA ALA A 27 2.96 -7.46 22.07
C ALA A 27 1.50 -7.85 21.84
N TRP A 28 0.56 -6.96 22.19
CA TRP A 28 -0.86 -7.17 21.95
C TRP A 28 -1.18 -7.31 20.45
N SER A 29 -0.59 -6.48 19.59
CA SER A 29 -0.81 -6.54 18.14
C SER A 29 -0.34 -7.87 17.55
N LYS A 30 0.80 -8.39 18.01
CA LYS A 30 1.30 -9.70 17.57
C LYS A 30 0.38 -10.83 18.00
N GLU A 31 -0.02 -10.84 19.27
CA GLU A 31 -0.93 -11.86 19.81
C GLU A 31 -2.30 -11.83 19.14
N TYR A 32 -2.85 -10.63 18.92
CA TYR A 32 -4.11 -10.45 18.22
C TYR A 32 -4.00 -10.93 16.76
N GLY A 33 -2.89 -10.61 16.09
CA GLY A 33 -2.57 -11.08 14.74
C GLY A 33 -2.54 -12.60 14.69
N ASP A 34 -1.78 -13.26 15.57
CA ASP A 34 -1.65 -14.71 15.60
C ASP A 34 -3.00 -15.42 15.84
N LYS A 35 -3.87 -14.84 16.68
CA LYS A 35 -5.20 -15.40 16.99
C LYS A 35 -6.24 -15.21 15.89
N ASN A 36 -6.20 -14.08 15.17
CA ASN A 36 -7.26 -13.67 14.24
C ASN A 36 -6.82 -13.67 12.77
N THR A 37 -5.63 -14.17 12.47
CA THR A 37 -5.17 -14.34 11.10
C THR A 37 -6.00 -15.42 10.40
N VAL A 38 -6.90 -14.99 9.51
CA VAL A 38 -7.64 -15.88 8.63
C VAL A 38 -6.85 -16.03 7.34
N PRO A 39 -6.50 -17.26 6.93
CA PRO A 39 -5.81 -17.48 5.67
C PRO A 39 -6.70 -17.10 4.49
N GLU A 40 -6.23 -16.22 3.61
CA GLU A 40 -6.92 -15.86 2.36
C GLU A 40 -5.97 -15.98 1.15
N GLU A 41 -6.39 -16.74 0.13
CA GLU A 41 -5.58 -17.06 -1.06
C GLU A 41 -5.61 -15.97 -2.16
N ASN A 42 -6.36 -14.89 -1.97
CA ASN A 42 -6.73 -13.96 -3.06
C ASN A 42 -5.75 -12.81 -3.33
N LEU A 43 -4.44 -13.04 -3.30
CA LEU A 43 -3.49 -12.04 -3.79
C LEU A 43 -3.30 -12.12 -5.30
N GLY A 44 -4.16 -11.43 -6.03
CA GLY A 44 -3.86 -11.07 -7.41
C GLY A 44 -2.79 -9.98 -7.45
N LEU A 45 -1.61 -10.24 -8.03
CA LEU A 45 -0.73 -9.16 -8.50
C LEU A 45 -1.49 -8.36 -9.56
N ILE A 46 -2.03 -7.23 -9.15
CA ILE A 46 -2.73 -6.30 -10.04
C ILE A 46 -1.65 -5.58 -10.86
N ASN A 47 -1.84 -5.49 -12.17
CA ASN A 47 -1.00 -4.72 -13.11
C ASN A 47 0.42 -5.28 -13.35
N VAL A 48 0.66 -6.57 -13.11
CA VAL A 48 1.90 -7.25 -13.48
C VAL A 48 1.63 -8.22 -14.64
N PRO A 49 2.43 -8.20 -15.74
CA PRO A 49 2.29 -9.20 -16.79
C PRO A 49 2.45 -10.60 -16.22
N ARG A 50 1.62 -11.56 -16.69
CA ARG A 50 1.61 -12.95 -16.18
C ARG A 50 2.99 -13.61 -16.16
N ILE A 51 3.85 -13.27 -17.12
CA ILE A 51 5.22 -13.80 -17.25
C ILE A 51 6.07 -13.45 -16.01
N PHE A 52 5.86 -12.28 -15.42
CA PHE A 52 6.60 -11.81 -14.25
C PHE A 52 5.90 -12.12 -12.94
N HIS A 53 4.76 -12.81 -12.95
CA HIS A 53 3.95 -13.04 -11.76
C HIS A 53 4.70 -13.84 -10.68
N ALA A 54 5.41 -14.90 -11.08
CA ALA A 54 6.22 -15.71 -10.16
C ALA A 54 7.31 -14.88 -9.45
N VAL A 55 8.02 -14.04 -10.21
CA VAL A 55 9.06 -13.15 -9.64
C VAL A 55 8.43 -12.05 -8.80
N GLY A 56 7.33 -11.46 -9.27
CA GLY A 56 6.56 -10.45 -8.53
C GLY A 56 6.07 -10.97 -7.18
N MET A 57 5.60 -12.22 -7.12
CA MET A 57 5.15 -12.84 -5.87
C MET A 57 6.31 -13.02 -4.89
N GLN A 58 7.50 -13.37 -5.38
CA GLN A 58 8.70 -13.45 -4.54
C GLN A 58 9.10 -12.07 -3.98
N PHE A 59 8.99 -11.01 -4.78
CA PHE A 59 9.22 -9.64 -4.30
C PHE A 59 8.17 -9.20 -3.28
N VAL A 60 6.89 -9.48 -3.51
CA VAL A 60 5.80 -9.19 -2.57
C VAL A 60 6.02 -9.97 -1.26
N ALA A 61 6.32 -11.26 -1.33
CA ALA A 61 6.59 -12.10 -0.17
C ALA A 61 7.83 -11.64 0.63
N ALA A 62 8.80 -10.99 -0.01
CA ALA A 62 9.97 -10.41 0.64
C ALA A 62 9.71 -9.02 1.24
N LEU A 63 8.75 -8.26 0.72
CA LEU A 63 8.34 -6.96 1.24
C LEU A 63 7.35 -7.06 2.41
N LEU A 64 6.52 -8.10 2.42
CA LEU A 64 5.55 -8.33 3.48
C LEU A 64 6.23 -8.89 4.73
N ASP A 65 5.71 -8.48 5.88
CA ASP A 65 6.11 -9.06 7.15
C ASP A 65 5.72 -10.55 7.24
N ARG A 66 6.44 -11.32 8.06
CA ARG A 66 6.24 -12.77 8.21
C ARG A 66 4.80 -13.14 8.55
N GLN A 67 4.16 -12.41 9.47
CA GLN A 67 2.79 -12.71 9.89
C GLN A 67 1.81 -12.49 8.73
N LEU A 68 1.92 -11.35 8.04
CA LEU A 68 1.08 -11.01 6.91
C LEU A 68 1.30 -11.99 5.73
N ARG A 69 2.55 -12.42 5.50
CA ARG A 69 2.86 -13.43 4.50
C ARG A 69 2.16 -14.77 4.80
N GLN A 70 2.19 -15.20 6.05
CA GLN A 70 1.50 -16.42 6.50
C GLN A 70 -0.02 -16.30 6.40
N ALA A 71 -0.57 -15.14 6.78
CA ALA A 71 -1.99 -14.81 6.62
C ALA A 71 -2.45 -14.91 5.15
N MET A 72 -1.56 -14.58 4.22
CA MET A 72 -1.87 -14.58 2.80
C MET A 72 -1.45 -15.87 2.10
N MET A 73 -1.03 -16.90 2.85
CA MET A 73 -0.55 -18.19 2.34
C MET A 73 0.54 -18.07 1.27
N LEU A 74 1.35 -17.01 1.35
CA LEU A 74 2.44 -16.75 0.42
C LEU A 74 3.66 -17.61 0.75
N GLN A 75 4.29 -18.16 -0.29
CA GLN A 75 5.54 -18.89 -0.14
C GLN A 75 6.65 -17.99 0.42
N GLU A 76 7.57 -18.58 1.18
CA GLU A 76 8.72 -17.83 1.69
C GLU A 76 9.62 -17.37 0.54
N PRO A 77 10.08 -16.10 0.58
CA PRO A 77 10.95 -15.58 -0.44
C PRO A 77 12.33 -16.24 -0.36
N TYR A 78 12.99 -16.38 -1.50
CA TYR A 78 14.40 -16.77 -1.50
C TYR A 78 15.25 -15.77 -0.70
N TRP A 79 16.14 -16.28 0.14
CA TRP A 79 17.02 -15.47 0.99
C TRP A 79 17.84 -14.42 0.20
N LEU A 80 18.23 -14.75 -1.04
CA LEU A 80 18.93 -13.85 -1.95
C LEU A 80 18.09 -12.61 -2.30
N ILE A 81 16.79 -12.81 -2.58
CA ILE A 81 15.87 -11.72 -2.94
C ILE A 81 15.67 -10.80 -1.74
N GLN A 82 15.51 -11.38 -0.55
CA GLN A 82 15.38 -10.62 0.69
C GLN A 82 16.63 -9.78 0.98
N LYS A 83 17.83 -10.38 0.91
CA LYS A 83 19.09 -9.66 1.11
C LYS A 83 19.32 -8.58 0.05
N ALA A 84 18.96 -8.84 -1.20
CA ALA A 84 19.05 -7.85 -2.27
C ALA A 84 18.14 -6.66 -2.01
N LEU A 85 16.90 -6.88 -1.56
CA LEU A 85 15.96 -5.81 -1.19
C LEU A 85 16.47 -5.00 0.01
N ASP A 86 16.91 -5.66 1.07
CA ASP A 86 17.47 -4.99 2.26
C ASP A 86 18.64 -4.09 1.86
N THR A 87 19.55 -4.64 1.05
CA THR A 87 20.72 -3.92 0.54
C THR A 87 20.30 -2.75 -0.33
N ALA A 88 19.31 -2.93 -1.21
CA ALA A 88 18.80 -1.86 -2.07
C ALA A 88 18.17 -0.71 -1.25
N VAL A 89 17.45 -1.03 -0.17
CA VAL A 89 16.86 -0.03 0.74
C VAL A 89 17.95 0.74 1.49
N ILE A 90 18.96 0.03 2.03
CA ILE A 90 20.10 0.65 2.72
C ILE A 90 20.90 1.53 1.76
N LEU A 91 21.20 1.03 0.57
CA LEU A 91 21.91 1.76 -0.47
C LEU A 91 21.13 3.00 -0.89
N ARG A 92 19.82 2.88 -1.12
CA ARG A 92 18.95 4.02 -1.45
C ARG A 92 18.97 5.07 -0.32
N LYS A 93 18.88 4.64 0.94
CA LYS A 93 18.95 5.54 2.11
C LYS A 93 20.29 6.27 2.13
N PHE A 94 21.39 5.56 1.88
CA PHE A 94 22.72 6.14 1.81
C PHE A 94 22.83 7.17 0.67
N LEU A 95 22.38 6.81 -0.54
CA LEU A 95 22.40 7.70 -1.70
C LEU A 95 21.58 8.96 -1.48
N ILE A 96 20.35 8.82 -0.96
CA ILE A 96 19.48 9.97 -0.67
C ILE A 96 20.10 10.87 0.40
N LYS A 97 20.71 10.29 1.44
CA LYS A 97 21.29 11.07 2.55
C LYS A 97 22.54 11.85 2.15
N HIS A 98 23.38 11.30 1.28
CA HIS A 98 24.72 11.84 1.00
C HIS A 98 24.85 12.53 -0.36
N PHE A 99 24.07 12.13 -1.37
CA PHE A 99 24.25 12.60 -2.75
C PHE A 99 23.08 13.45 -3.26
N LEU A 100 21.92 13.39 -2.60
CA LEU A 100 20.74 14.13 -3.05
C LEU A 100 20.53 15.37 -2.18
N LEU A 101 20.41 16.52 -2.85
CA LEU A 101 20.03 17.78 -2.22
C LEU A 101 18.59 17.71 -1.68
N PRO A 102 18.22 18.55 -0.69
CA PRO A 102 16.83 18.68 -0.27
C PRO A 102 15.92 18.91 -1.49
N ARG A 103 14.85 18.12 -1.56
CA ARG A 103 14.00 18.00 -2.75
C ARG A 103 13.48 19.38 -3.18
N PRO A 104 13.82 19.87 -4.39
CA PRO A 104 13.35 21.17 -4.82
C PRO A 104 11.84 21.15 -5.10
N HIS A 105 11.18 22.29 -4.95
CA HIS A 105 9.71 22.38 -5.01
C HIS A 105 9.12 21.86 -6.33
N PHE A 106 9.83 22.03 -7.45
CA PHE A 106 9.38 21.55 -8.76
C PHE A 106 9.45 20.02 -8.93
N LEU A 107 10.28 19.32 -8.16
CA LEU A 107 10.34 17.84 -8.14
C LEU A 107 9.49 17.22 -7.02
N ARG A 108 8.64 18.02 -6.37
CA ARG A 108 7.77 17.54 -5.30
C ARG A 108 6.82 16.47 -5.86
N SER A 109 6.86 15.29 -5.24
CA SER A 109 5.86 14.26 -5.50
C SER A 109 4.50 14.74 -4.97
N ARG A 110 3.51 14.78 -5.86
CA ARG A 110 2.14 15.16 -5.56
C ARG A 110 1.25 13.98 -5.85
N TRP A 111 0.51 13.55 -4.83
CA TRP A 111 -0.43 12.43 -4.95
C TRP A 111 -1.83 12.90 -5.29
N LEU A 112 -2.21 14.07 -4.77
CA LEU A 112 -3.51 14.70 -4.94
C LEU A 112 -3.38 16.03 -5.69
N THR A 113 -4.46 16.40 -6.36
CA THR A 113 -4.61 17.73 -6.98
C THR A 113 -4.57 18.81 -5.88
N SER A 114 -4.01 19.99 -6.16
CA SER A 114 -3.97 21.08 -5.15
C SER A 114 -5.34 21.70 -4.92
N GLU A 115 -6.14 21.75 -5.97
CA GLU A 115 -7.44 22.41 -5.99
C GLU A 115 -8.52 21.36 -6.28
N PRO A 116 -9.71 21.51 -5.67
CA PRO A 116 -10.83 20.65 -5.96
C PRO A 116 -11.39 20.93 -7.36
N ASP A 117 -11.92 19.90 -8.00
CA ASP A 117 -12.76 20.01 -9.19
C ASP A 117 -14.03 20.85 -8.90
N PRO A 118 -14.78 21.39 -9.90
CA PRO A 118 -16.03 22.11 -9.64
C PRO A 118 -17.07 21.31 -8.84
N SER A 119 -16.94 19.98 -8.82
CA SER A 119 -17.70 19.07 -7.96
C SER A 119 -17.25 19.02 -6.48
N GLY A 120 -16.21 19.77 -6.10
CA GLY A 120 -15.61 19.78 -4.76
C GLY A 120 -14.64 18.62 -4.50
N ARG A 121 -14.35 17.78 -5.50
CA ARG A 121 -13.59 16.53 -5.32
C ARG A 121 -12.10 16.70 -5.61
N TYR A 122 -11.27 16.04 -4.82
CA TYR A 122 -9.84 15.88 -5.08
C TYR A 122 -9.59 14.60 -5.87
N HIS A 123 -8.74 14.70 -6.89
CA HIS A 123 -8.36 13.56 -7.73
C HIS A 123 -6.91 13.15 -7.47
N PHE A 124 -6.66 11.84 -7.56
CA PHE A 124 -5.31 11.30 -7.56
C PHE A 124 -4.60 11.63 -8.88
N LEU A 125 -3.29 11.88 -8.78
CA LEU A 125 -2.42 12.19 -9.91
C LEU A 125 -1.73 10.96 -10.48
N GLN A 126 -1.63 9.87 -9.69
CA GLN A 126 -0.90 8.65 -10.03
C GLN A 126 -1.76 7.41 -9.80
N TYR A 127 -1.49 6.36 -10.58
CA TYR A 127 -2.09 5.04 -10.39
C TYR A 127 -1.43 4.33 -9.21
N ILE A 128 -2.23 3.83 -8.26
CA ILE A 128 -1.73 2.89 -7.23
C ILE A 128 -2.18 1.47 -7.56
N GLY A 129 -3.41 1.30 -8.05
CA GLY A 129 -3.94 -0.01 -8.46
C GLY A 129 -5.01 0.09 -9.53
N HIS A 130 -5.96 1.01 -9.39
CA HIS A 130 -7.05 1.19 -10.35
C HIS A 130 -7.30 2.66 -10.70
N PRO A 131 -7.85 2.95 -11.90
CA PRO A 131 -7.96 4.32 -12.44
C PRO A 131 -9.16 5.12 -11.92
N TRP A 132 -9.94 4.60 -10.97
CA TRP A 132 -11.26 5.13 -10.58
C TRP A 132 -11.25 6.58 -10.10
N TYR A 133 -10.21 6.97 -9.37
CA TYR A 133 -10.13 8.27 -8.71
C TYR A 133 -9.27 9.29 -9.47
N ILE A 134 -8.90 8.97 -10.72
CA ILE A 134 -8.07 9.80 -11.57
C ILE A 134 -8.97 10.53 -12.56
N ASN A 135 -8.75 11.85 -12.69
CA ASN A 135 -9.45 12.62 -13.70
C ASN A 135 -9.06 12.10 -15.11
N PRO A 136 -10.03 11.65 -15.94
CA PRO A 136 -9.78 11.07 -17.26
C PRO A 136 -9.46 12.17 -18.30
N THR A 137 -8.26 12.75 -18.22
CA THR A 137 -7.72 13.67 -19.23
C THR A 137 -7.09 12.88 -20.38
N PHE A 138 -7.11 13.42 -21.61
CA PHE A 138 -6.52 12.77 -22.79
C PHE A 138 -5.07 12.31 -22.58
N THR A 139 -4.22 13.19 -22.02
CA THR A 139 -2.81 12.87 -21.73
C THR A 139 -2.65 11.78 -20.69
N ARG A 140 -3.54 11.73 -19.69
CA ARG A 140 -3.50 10.70 -18.64
C ARG A 140 -3.96 9.36 -19.17
N ARG A 141 -4.88 9.35 -20.13
CA ARG A 141 -5.40 8.15 -20.80
C ARG A 141 -4.36 7.48 -21.70
N TRP A 142 -3.57 8.28 -22.42
CA TRP A 142 -2.67 7.78 -23.47
C TRP A 142 -1.18 7.85 -23.12
N ASN A 143 -0.83 8.05 -21.85
CA ASN A 143 0.57 7.98 -21.44
C ASN A 143 1.10 6.55 -21.44
N PHE A 144 2.43 6.41 -21.50
CA PHE A 144 3.11 5.11 -21.51
C PHE A 144 2.65 4.17 -20.39
N ASN A 145 2.52 4.68 -19.15
CA ASN A 145 2.09 3.88 -18.01
C ASN A 145 0.67 3.31 -18.20
N SER A 146 -0.22 4.04 -18.87
CA SER A 146 -1.58 3.60 -19.17
C SER A 146 -1.62 2.54 -20.25
N TRP A 147 -0.69 2.60 -21.21
CA TRP A 147 -0.50 1.53 -22.18
C TRP A 147 0.00 0.25 -21.53
N VAL A 148 1.00 0.33 -20.65
CA VAL A 148 1.47 -0.82 -19.88
C VAL A 148 0.34 -1.41 -19.03
N LEU A 149 -0.40 -0.56 -18.32
CA LEU A 149 -1.54 -0.94 -17.51
C LEU A 149 -2.61 -1.68 -18.35
N TRP A 150 -2.97 -1.11 -19.51
CA TRP A 150 -3.92 -1.70 -20.44
C TRP A 150 -3.45 -3.06 -20.98
N LEU A 151 -2.18 -3.19 -21.37
CA LEU A 151 -1.58 -4.44 -21.84
C LEU A 151 -1.56 -5.53 -20.75
N THR A 152 -1.48 -5.14 -19.48
CA THR A 152 -1.55 -6.08 -18.34
C THR A 152 -2.97 -6.48 -17.94
N GLY A 153 -4.01 -6.02 -18.66
CA GLY A 153 -5.41 -6.30 -18.36
C GLY A 153 -6.04 -5.33 -17.35
N GLY A 154 -5.36 -4.22 -17.04
CA GLY A 154 -5.89 -3.15 -16.21
C GLY A 154 -6.80 -2.20 -17.00
N TYR A 155 -7.55 -1.38 -16.26
CA TYR A 155 -8.43 -0.37 -16.85
C TYR A 155 -7.69 0.97 -16.98
N VAL A 156 -7.90 1.66 -18.10
CA VAL A 156 -7.42 3.03 -18.34
C VAL A 156 -8.45 4.03 -17.82
N PRO A 157 -8.10 5.23 -17.34
CA PRO A 157 -9.09 6.22 -16.94
C PRO A 157 -10.08 6.54 -18.06
N SER A 158 -11.35 6.38 -17.75
CA SER A 158 -12.48 6.76 -18.59
C SER A 158 -13.58 7.33 -17.72
N LYS A 159 -14.36 8.26 -18.28
CA LYS A 159 -15.52 8.88 -17.63
C LYS A 159 -16.66 7.88 -17.36
N TYR A 160 -16.68 6.77 -18.10
CA TYR A 160 -17.82 5.85 -18.16
C TYR A 160 -17.60 4.52 -17.44
N HIS A 161 -16.50 4.35 -16.71
CA HIS A 161 -16.39 3.11 -15.95
C HIS A 161 -17.36 3.13 -14.77
N PRO A 162 -18.07 2.01 -14.49
CA PRO A 162 -18.88 1.93 -13.29
C PRO A 162 -17.94 2.17 -12.11
N GLU A 163 -18.18 3.26 -11.38
CA GLU A 163 -17.55 3.46 -10.09
C GLU A 163 -17.61 2.15 -9.33
N HIS A 164 -16.47 1.67 -8.85
CA HIS A 164 -16.42 0.44 -8.05
C HIS A 164 -17.03 0.78 -6.68
N ARG A 165 -18.35 0.97 -6.65
CA ARG A 165 -19.12 1.06 -5.42
C ARG A 165 -18.95 -0.29 -4.76
N LEU A 166 -18.31 -0.30 -3.59
CA LEU A 166 -18.30 -1.47 -2.73
C LEU A 166 -19.76 -1.92 -2.57
N LYS A 167 -20.10 -3.10 -3.11
CA LYS A 167 -21.44 -3.68 -2.97
C LYS A 167 -21.70 -3.85 -1.47
N GLY A 168 -22.38 -2.90 -0.85
CA GLY A 168 -22.58 -2.88 0.61
C GLY A 168 -22.86 -1.51 1.21
N THR A 169 -22.45 -0.41 0.59
CA THR A 169 -22.83 0.93 1.05
C THR A 169 -24.22 1.28 0.52
N LYS A 170 -25.26 0.84 1.24
CA LYS A 170 -26.60 1.43 1.08
C LYS A 170 -26.47 2.90 1.45
N SER A 171 -26.58 3.77 0.45
CA SER A 171 -26.80 5.20 0.65
C SER A 171 -28.08 5.34 1.46
N GLN A 172 -27.96 5.68 2.75
CA GLN A 172 -29.09 6.23 3.47
C GLN A 172 -29.32 7.62 2.87
N SER A 173 -30.34 7.72 2.02
CA SER A 173 -30.99 8.98 1.64
C SER A 173 -32.25 9.11 2.46
#